data_AF-A0A8T0CJX5-F1
#
_entry.id   AF-A0A8T0CJX5-F1
#
_cell.length_a   1.000
_cell.length_b   1.000
_cell.length_c   1.000
_cell.angle_alpha   90.00
_cell.angle_beta   90.00
_cell.angle_gamma   90.00
#
_symmetry.space_group_name_H-M   'P 1'
#
loop_
_entity.id
_entity.type
_entity.pdbx_description
1 polymer ?
#
loop_
_entity_poly.entity_id
_entity_poly.type
_entity_poly.pdbx_seq_one_letter_code
_entity_poly.pdbx_strand_id
1 'polypeptide(L)'
;MNVGFWNVRGLIDPVKQSEVRNFVKSNHLCCVGLIETKVPPSRSGTISSGLFPGWVWTANNAFSIRGRIWVGWNPLLVAFNVLHMSSQIIHGALIILSSGTSISLSVVYGEHTFVARRLLWNDLIQLSFSLRDSPWTVAGDFNAILDSSDYKGSPDIWIPAFDEFKECLEQAGLLDLRYVGFRFT
;
A
#
# COMPACT_ATOMS: atom_id res chain seq x y z
N MET A 1 -12.71 11.98 -3.64
CA MET A 1 -12.40 10.65 -3.07
C MET A 1 -11.00 10.73 -2.51
N ASN A 2 -10.83 10.55 -1.20
CA ASN A 2 -9.50 10.63 -0.58
C ASN A 2 -9.08 9.23 -0.12
N VAL A 3 -7.94 8.77 -0.60
CA VAL A 3 -7.31 7.51 -0.21
C VAL A 3 -5.99 7.84 0.46
N GLY A 4 -5.67 7.17 1.57
CA GLY A 4 -4.41 7.38 2.28
C GLY A 4 -3.69 6.07 2.57
N PHE A 5 -2.38 6.16 2.78
CA PHE A 5 -1.53 5.00 3.05
C PHE A 5 -0.61 5.32 4.22
N TRP A 6 -0.38 4.35 5.09
CA TRP A 6 0.51 4.54 6.23
C TRP A 6 1.19 3.24 6.65
N ASN A 7 2.53 3.23 6.63
CA ASN A 7 3.32 2.27 7.41
C ASN A 7 3.23 2.61 8.91
N VAL A 8 2.33 1.92 9.61
CA VAL A 8 2.01 2.15 11.03
C VAL A 8 2.99 1.46 11.99
N ARG A 9 3.79 0.52 11.49
CA ARG A 9 4.78 -0.29 12.25
C ARG A 9 4.22 -1.05 13.46
N GLY A 10 2.91 -1.18 13.58
CA GLY A 10 2.20 -1.97 14.59
C GLY A 10 0.86 -1.34 14.94
N LEU A 11 -0.23 -2.08 14.74
CA LEU A 11 -1.60 -1.58 14.92
C LEU A 11 -2.27 -2.11 16.19
N ILE A 12 -1.58 -2.98 16.93
CA ILE A 12 -2.09 -3.54 18.20
C ILE A 12 -2.14 -2.47 19.30
N ASP A 13 -1.23 -1.50 19.27
CA ASP A 13 -1.15 -0.41 20.26
C ASP A 13 -2.38 0.52 20.15
N PRO A 14 -3.15 0.73 21.24
CA PRO A 14 -4.28 1.65 21.26
C PRO A 14 -3.92 3.10 20.86
N VAL A 15 -2.71 3.55 21.18
CA VAL A 15 -2.21 4.88 20.78
C VAL A 15 -2.12 4.95 19.27
N LYS A 16 -1.49 3.95 18.64
CA LYS A 16 -1.41 3.85 17.16
C LYS A 16 -2.79 3.78 16.51
N GLN A 17 -3.72 3.03 17.10
CA GLN A 17 -5.10 3.03 16.60
C GLN A 17 -5.75 4.41 16.67
N SER A 18 -5.47 5.18 17.72
CA SER A 18 -5.97 6.55 17.84
C SER A 18 -5.37 7.50 16.80
N GLU A 19 -4.07 7.37 16.54
CA GLU A 19 -3.40 8.13 15.50
C GLU A 19 -3.97 7.80 14.12
N VAL A 20 -4.19 6.52 13.80
CA VAL A 20 -4.83 6.08 12.56
C VAL A 20 -6.25 6.65 12.42
N ARG A 21 -7.05 6.63 13.49
CA ARG A 21 -8.36 7.27 13.51
C ARG A 21 -8.28 8.77 13.18
N ASN A 22 -7.33 9.47 13.78
CA ASN A 22 -7.13 10.89 13.54
C ASN A 22 -6.67 11.17 12.10
N PHE A 23 -5.77 10.35 11.56
CA PHE A 23 -5.29 10.44 10.18
C PHE A 23 -6.44 10.30 9.18
N VAL A 24 -7.28 9.27 9.34
CA VAL A 24 -8.45 9.04 8.46
C VAL A 24 -9.46 10.19 8.56
N LYS A 25 -9.78 10.64 9.78
CA LYS A 25 -10.76 11.72 10.00
C LYS A 25 -10.28 13.06 9.45
N SER A 26 -9.04 13.45 9.77
CA SER A 26 -8.51 14.77 9.39
C SER A 26 -8.35 14.91 7.88
N ASN A 27 -8.04 13.81 7.19
CA ASN A 27 -7.90 13.80 5.73
C ASN A 27 -9.19 13.37 5.01
N HIS A 28 -10.28 13.13 5.74
CA HIS A 28 -11.58 12.70 5.19
C HIS A 28 -11.45 11.47 4.27
N LEU A 29 -10.64 10.49 4.68
CA LEU A 29 -10.37 9.31 3.87
C LEU A 29 -11.59 8.39 3.79
N CYS A 30 -11.88 7.91 2.59
CA CYS A 30 -12.90 6.87 2.36
C CYS A 30 -12.29 5.48 2.21
N CYS A 31 -10.98 5.39 1.97
CA CYS A 31 -10.21 4.15 1.89
C CYS A 31 -8.81 4.41 2.48
N VAL A 32 -8.26 3.41 3.18
CA VAL A 32 -6.92 3.48 3.79
C VAL A 32 -6.17 2.18 3.61
N GLY A 33 -4.90 2.26 3.17
CA GLY A 33 -3.94 1.16 3.21
C GLY A 33 -3.03 1.28 4.43
N LEU A 34 -3.06 0.30 5.34
CA LEU A 34 -2.20 0.25 6.51
C LEU A 34 -1.13 -0.84 6.33
N ILE A 35 0.12 -0.47 6.55
CA ILE A 35 1.30 -1.29 6.29
C ILE A 35 2.04 -1.55 7.60
N GLU A 36 2.65 -2.73 7.71
CA GLU A 36 3.23 -3.28 8.95
C GLU A 36 2.24 -3.31 10.12
N THR A 37 0.98 -3.70 9.90
CA THR A 37 -0.02 -3.73 10.98
C THR A 37 0.36 -4.72 12.08
N LYS A 38 1.03 -5.83 11.74
CA LYS A 38 1.50 -6.87 12.69
C LYS A 38 0.34 -7.45 13.51
N VAL A 39 -0.86 -7.50 12.93
CA VAL A 39 -2.08 -8.00 13.58
C VAL A 39 -2.29 -9.47 13.19
N PRO A 40 -2.28 -10.41 14.17
CA PRO A 40 -2.59 -11.80 13.89
C PRO A 40 -4.08 -11.99 13.57
N PRO A 41 -4.45 -13.02 12.78
CA PRO A 41 -5.84 -13.27 12.38
C PRO A 41 -6.82 -13.32 13.56
N SER A 42 -6.40 -13.89 14.70
CA SER A 42 -7.20 -14.01 15.92
C SER A 42 -7.64 -12.67 16.52
N ARG A 43 -6.93 -11.57 16.22
CA ARG A 43 -7.23 -10.24 16.72
C ARG A 43 -7.79 -9.31 15.64
N SER A 44 -7.80 -9.73 14.38
CA SER A 44 -8.18 -8.86 13.25
C SER A 44 -9.58 -8.28 13.43
N GLY A 45 -10.58 -9.10 13.79
CA GLY A 45 -11.96 -8.65 13.97
C GLY A 45 -12.17 -7.64 15.10
N THR A 46 -11.49 -7.82 16.24
CA THR A 46 -11.53 -6.87 17.36
C THR A 46 -10.87 -5.55 17.00
N ILE A 47 -9.72 -5.59 16.32
CA ILE A 47 -8.98 -4.38 15.93
C ILE A 47 -9.73 -3.60 14.85
N SER A 48 -10.25 -4.28 13.82
CA SER A 48 -10.98 -3.62 12.73
C SER A 48 -12.27 -2.95 13.20
N SER A 49 -13.06 -3.65 14.02
CA SER A 49 -14.30 -3.09 14.59
C SER A 49 -14.05 -1.89 15.51
N GLY A 50 -12.97 -1.91 16.30
CA GLY A 50 -12.59 -0.80 17.18
C GLY A 50 -11.92 0.39 16.47
N LEU A 51 -11.29 0.16 15.30
CA LEU A 51 -10.70 1.23 14.50
C LEU A 51 -11.80 2.08 13.86
N PHE A 52 -12.67 1.45 13.07
CA PHE A 52 -13.76 2.14 12.37
C PHE A 52 -15.00 1.23 12.28
N PRO A 53 -15.98 1.44 13.18
CA PRO A 53 -17.24 0.71 13.13
C PRO A 53 -17.92 0.86 11.76
N GLY A 54 -18.39 -0.26 11.20
CA GLY A 54 -19.09 -0.30 9.90
C GLY A 54 -18.18 -0.27 8.67
N TRP A 55 -16.86 -0.08 8.82
CA TRP A 55 -15.92 -0.22 7.71
C TRP A 55 -15.68 -1.68 7.37
N VAL A 56 -15.41 -1.95 6.08
CA VAL A 56 -15.01 -3.26 5.59
C VAL A 56 -13.49 -3.30 5.46
N TRP A 57 -12.90 -4.46 5.72
CA TRP A 57 -11.46 -4.66 5.76
C TRP A 57 -11.06 -5.93 5.02
N THR A 58 -9.93 -5.86 4.33
CA THR A 58 -9.19 -7.01 3.82
C THR A 58 -7.73 -6.93 4.25
N ALA A 59 -7.08 -8.08 4.38
CA ALA A 59 -5.70 -8.16 4.82
C ALA A 59 -4.99 -9.37 4.18
N ASN A 60 -3.68 -9.27 4.01
CA ASN A 60 -2.89 -10.32 3.37
C ASN A 60 -2.45 -11.45 4.32
N ASN A 61 -3.22 -11.71 5.38
CA ASN A 61 -2.90 -12.73 6.39
C ASN A 61 -2.73 -14.15 5.79
N ALA A 62 -3.39 -14.46 4.68
CA ALA A 62 -3.22 -15.73 3.97
C ALA A 62 -1.82 -15.92 3.36
N PHE A 63 -1.11 -14.81 3.10
CA PHE A 63 0.21 -14.79 2.46
C PHE A 63 1.32 -14.31 3.41
N SER A 64 0.95 -13.80 4.59
CA SER A 64 1.89 -13.34 5.61
C SER A 64 1.33 -13.61 7.00
N ILE A 65 2.01 -14.46 7.78
CA ILE A 65 1.59 -14.90 9.12
C ILE A 65 1.22 -13.73 10.04
N ARG A 66 1.92 -12.59 9.92
CA ARG A 66 1.68 -11.43 10.78
C ARG A 66 0.67 -10.43 10.23
N GLY A 67 0.12 -10.63 9.03
CA GLY A 67 -0.72 -9.65 8.35
C GLY A 67 0.01 -8.32 8.19
N ARG A 68 0.69 -8.12 7.06
CA ARG A 68 1.51 -6.91 6.88
C ARG A 68 0.71 -5.78 6.26
N ILE A 69 -0.22 -6.10 5.37
CA ILE A 69 -0.96 -5.11 4.60
C ILE A 69 -2.44 -5.30 4.91
N TRP A 70 -3.10 -4.20 5.28
CA TRP A 70 -4.54 -4.09 5.46
C TRP A 70 -5.06 -3.01 4.54
N VAL A 71 -6.22 -3.24 3.92
CA VAL A 71 -6.98 -2.23 3.20
C VAL A 71 -8.36 -2.13 3.83
N GLY A 72 -8.71 -0.96 4.32
CA GLY A 72 -10.00 -0.67 4.94
C GLY A 72 -10.73 0.43 4.20
N TRP A 73 -12.05 0.32 4.09
CA TRP A 73 -12.85 1.32 3.40
C TRP A 73 -14.23 1.49 4.01
N ASN A 74 -14.81 2.67 3.80
CA ASN A 74 -16.19 2.96 4.14
C ASN A 74 -17.12 2.42 3.03
N PRO A 75 -17.90 1.34 3.28
CA PRO A 75 -18.75 0.72 2.27
C PRO A 75 -19.93 1.60 1.84
N LEU A 76 -20.20 2.71 2.53
CA LEU A 76 -21.22 3.68 2.12
C LEU A 76 -20.73 4.63 1.02
N LEU A 77 -19.40 4.73 0.83
CA LEU A 77 -18.79 5.67 -0.12
C LEU A 77 -18.11 4.95 -1.29
N VAL A 78 -17.44 3.84 -1.01
CA VAL A 78 -16.65 3.09 -1.99
C VAL A 78 -16.80 1.58 -1.79
N ALA A 79 -16.58 0.82 -2.86
CA ALA A 79 -16.37 -0.63 -2.79
C ALA A 79 -14.95 -0.97 -3.23
N PHE A 80 -14.30 -1.93 -2.57
CA PHE A 80 -12.98 -2.41 -2.95
C PHE A 80 -13.02 -3.90 -3.27
N ASN A 81 -12.84 -4.23 -4.55
CA ASN A 81 -12.87 -5.60 -5.06
C ASN A 81 -11.45 -6.10 -5.23
N VAL A 82 -11.00 -6.99 -4.35
CA VAL A 82 -9.66 -7.58 -4.44
C VAL A 82 -9.57 -8.45 -5.69
N LEU A 83 -8.57 -8.17 -6.53
CA LEU A 83 -8.31 -8.90 -7.78
C LEU A 83 -7.02 -9.73 -7.67
N HIS A 84 -6.05 -9.26 -6.90
CA HIS A 84 -4.80 -9.97 -6.67
C HIS A 84 -4.24 -9.67 -5.27
N MET A 85 -3.60 -10.67 -4.66
CA MET A 85 -3.00 -10.54 -3.33
C MET A 85 -1.77 -11.44 -3.22
N SER A 86 -0.70 -10.91 -2.65
CA SER A 86 0.52 -11.66 -2.33
C SER A 86 1.07 -11.23 -0.95
N SER A 87 2.25 -11.71 -0.57
CA SER A 87 2.91 -11.28 0.66
C SER A 87 3.31 -9.80 0.65
N GLN A 88 3.47 -9.20 -0.54
CA GLN A 88 3.97 -7.84 -0.75
C GLN A 88 2.95 -6.86 -1.34
N ILE A 89 1.77 -7.32 -1.79
CA ILE A 89 0.75 -6.46 -2.42
C ILE A 89 -0.68 -6.91 -2.08
N ILE A 90 -1.58 -5.93 -1.96
CA ILE A 90 -3.02 -6.11 -2.12
C ILE A 90 -3.46 -5.21 -3.28
N HIS A 91 -3.96 -5.82 -4.35
CA HIS A 91 -4.43 -5.13 -5.54
C HIS A 91 -5.92 -5.37 -5.77
N GLY A 92 -6.64 -4.32 -6.17
CA GLY A 92 -8.05 -4.41 -6.48
C GLY A 92 -8.62 -3.18 -7.19
N ALA A 93 -9.88 -3.29 -7.58
CA ALA A 93 -10.66 -2.19 -8.13
C ALA A 93 -11.36 -1.43 -6.99
N LEU A 94 -11.09 -0.13 -6.88
CA LEU A 94 -11.76 0.79 -5.98
C LEU A 94 -12.84 1.55 -6.75
N ILE A 95 -14.09 1.32 -6.38
CA ILE A 95 -15.28 1.85 -7.08
C ILE A 95 -15.93 2.92 -6.21
N ILE A 96 -16.11 4.12 -6.76
CA ILE A 96 -16.85 5.21 -6.12
C ILE A 96 -18.35 4.98 -6.34
N LEU A 97 -19.10 4.74 -5.27
CA LEU A 97 -20.50 4.32 -5.39
C LEU A 97 -21.41 5.41 -5.97
N SER A 98 -21.13 6.68 -5.69
CA SER A 98 -21.94 7.80 -6.17
C SER A 98 -21.85 8.05 -7.68
N SER A 99 -20.73 7.67 -8.31
CA SER A 99 -20.49 7.91 -9.74
C SER A 99 -20.33 6.63 -10.56
N GLY A 100 -20.13 5.47 -9.93
CA GLY A 100 -19.76 4.22 -10.59
C GLY A 100 -18.33 4.21 -11.14
N THR A 101 -17.55 5.27 -10.93
CA THR A 101 -16.16 5.36 -11.41
C THR A 101 -15.30 4.34 -10.70
N SER A 102 -14.52 3.57 -11.46
CA SER A 102 -13.58 2.58 -10.94
C SER A 102 -12.15 3.01 -11.20
N ILE A 103 -11.29 2.87 -10.21
CA ILE A 103 -9.84 3.01 -10.34
C ILE A 103 -9.14 1.76 -9.82
N SER A 104 -7.99 1.43 -10.38
CA SER A 104 -7.16 0.36 -9.84
C SER A 104 -6.32 0.90 -8.68
N LEU A 105 -6.28 0.15 -7.57
CA LEU A 105 -5.50 0.49 -6.39
C LEU A 105 -4.64 -0.71 -5.96
N SER A 106 -3.35 -0.45 -5.77
CA SER A 106 -2.38 -1.39 -5.22
C SER A 106 -1.75 -0.83 -3.94
N VAL A 107 -1.92 -1.55 -2.83
CA VAL A 107 -1.23 -1.26 -1.56
C VAL A 107 -0.05 -2.19 -1.40
N VAL A 108 1.16 -1.65 -1.30
CA VAL A 108 2.40 -2.43 -1.35
C VAL A 108 3.23 -2.34 -0.08
N TYR A 109 3.92 -3.43 0.23
CA TYR A 109 5.01 -3.49 1.21
C TYR A 109 6.13 -4.38 0.66
N GLY A 110 7.17 -3.77 0.08
CA GLY A 110 8.32 -4.47 -0.47
C GLY A 110 9.16 -5.14 0.61
N GLU A 111 9.70 -6.32 0.36
CA GLU A 111 10.62 -7.00 1.27
C GLU A 111 11.96 -6.24 1.37
N HIS A 112 12.67 -6.41 2.48
CA HIS A 112 13.91 -5.67 2.74
C HIS A 112 15.10 -6.10 1.89
N THR A 113 15.11 -7.34 1.39
CA THR A 113 16.18 -7.82 0.51
C THR A 113 15.83 -7.59 -0.94
N PHE A 114 16.82 -7.21 -1.75
CA PHE A 114 16.63 -6.98 -3.19
C PHE A 114 16.00 -8.19 -3.88
N VAL A 115 16.51 -9.39 -3.61
CA VAL A 115 16.05 -10.63 -4.25
C VAL A 115 14.59 -10.94 -3.91
N ALA A 116 14.17 -10.82 -2.64
CA ALA A 116 12.79 -11.11 -2.26
C ALA A 116 11.80 -10.08 -2.83
N ARG A 117 12.25 -8.84 -3.04
CA ARG A 117 11.43 -7.76 -3.60
C ARG A 117 11.12 -7.92 -5.08
N ARG A 118 11.94 -8.66 -5.84
CA ARG A 118 11.68 -8.92 -7.27
C ARG A 118 10.31 -9.54 -7.55
N LEU A 119 9.74 -10.26 -6.58
CA LEU A 119 8.37 -10.77 -6.68
C LEU A 119 7.35 -9.64 -6.76
N LEU A 120 7.52 -8.56 -5.98
CA LEU A 120 6.67 -7.37 -6.07
C LEU A 120 6.82 -6.68 -7.44
N TRP A 121 8.05 -6.58 -7.96
CA TRP A 121 8.28 -6.01 -9.31
C TRP A 121 7.56 -6.81 -10.38
N ASN A 122 7.66 -8.13 -10.33
CA ASN A 122 6.93 -9.00 -11.24
C ASN A 122 5.41 -8.82 -11.09
N ASP A 123 4.87 -8.77 -9.88
CA ASP A 123 3.43 -8.53 -9.65
C ASP A 123 2.99 -7.21 -10.31
N LEU A 124 3.74 -6.11 -10.14
CA LEU A 124 3.42 -4.81 -10.74
C LEU A 124 3.48 -4.83 -12.28
N ILE A 125 4.52 -5.43 -12.85
CA ILE A 125 4.67 -5.55 -14.31
C ILE A 125 3.55 -6.42 -14.90
N GLN A 126 3.20 -7.53 -14.25
CA GLN A 126 2.12 -8.39 -14.73
C GLN A 126 0.76 -7.69 -14.67
N LEU A 127 0.49 -6.95 -13.58
CA LEU A 127 -0.74 -6.16 -13.45
C LEU A 127 -0.84 -5.07 -14.53
N SER A 128 0.27 -4.40 -14.87
CA SER A 128 0.26 -3.29 -15.85
C SER A 128 -0.28 -3.72 -17.21
N PHE A 129 -0.03 -4.96 -17.66
CA PHE A 129 -0.54 -5.47 -18.93
C PHE A 129 -2.08 -5.44 -19.00
N SER A 130 -2.73 -5.70 -17.87
CA SER A 130 -4.20 -5.69 -17.74
C SER A 130 -4.79 -4.30 -17.48
N LEU A 131 -3.97 -3.32 -17.10
CA LEU A 131 -4.40 -2.00 -16.63
C LEU A 131 -4.06 -0.87 -17.61
N ARG A 132 -3.58 -1.19 -18.82
CA ARG A 132 -3.04 -0.23 -19.79
C ARG A 132 -3.92 1.00 -20.03
N ASP A 133 -5.24 0.81 -20.08
CA ASP A 133 -6.21 1.87 -20.38
C ASP A 133 -7.02 2.31 -19.13
N SER A 134 -6.57 1.96 -17.93
CA SER A 134 -7.27 2.24 -16.67
C SER A 134 -6.40 3.04 -15.70
N PRO A 135 -6.95 4.03 -14.98
CA PRO A 135 -6.20 4.75 -13.97
C PRO A 135 -5.77 3.80 -12.86
N TRP A 136 -4.47 3.79 -12.57
CA TRP A 136 -3.87 2.90 -11.59
C TRP A 136 -3.03 3.69 -10.59
N THR A 137 -3.32 3.50 -9.31
CA THR A 137 -2.54 4.05 -8.20
C THR A 137 -1.83 2.91 -7.48
N VAL A 138 -0.51 3.02 -7.34
CA VAL A 138 0.31 2.13 -6.50
C VAL A 138 0.87 2.97 -5.37
N ALA A 139 0.64 2.56 -4.13
CA ALA A 139 1.10 3.31 -2.98
C ALA A 139 1.43 2.40 -1.81
N GLY A 140 2.42 2.81 -1.03
CA GLY A 140 2.86 2.07 0.14
C GLY A 140 4.35 2.25 0.37
N ASP A 141 4.97 1.23 0.93
CA ASP A 141 6.39 1.23 1.26
C ASP A 141 7.09 0.22 0.36
N PHE A 142 7.81 0.73 -0.63
CA PHE A 142 8.54 -0.11 -1.58
C PHE A 142 9.85 -0.67 -0.99
N ASN A 143 10.29 -0.16 0.17
CA ASN A 143 11.62 -0.41 0.74
C ASN A 143 12.79 -0.18 -0.24
N ALA A 144 12.56 0.54 -1.34
CA ALA A 144 13.52 0.82 -2.41
C ALA A 144 13.71 2.33 -2.58
N ILE A 145 14.91 2.70 -2.99
CA ILE A 145 15.24 4.07 -3.38
C ILE A 145 15.13 4.19 -4.91
N LEU A 146 14.72 5.35 -5.41
CA LEU A 146 14.66 5.64 -6.85
C LEU A 146 15.91 6.37 -7.35
N ASP A 147 16.50 7.20 -6.50
CA ASP A 147 17.63 8.04 -6.85
C ASP A 147 18.73 7.93 -5.79
N SER A 148 19.99 8.09 -6.20
CA SER A 148 21.14 8.09 -5.30
C SER A 148 21.09 9.22 -4.28
N SER A 149 20.41 10.33 -4.60
CA SER A 149 20.17 11.44 -3.68
C SER A 149 19.20 11.08 -2.53
N ASP A 150 18.49 9.96 -2.62
CA ASP A 150 17.68 9.41 -1.53
C ASP A 150 18.48 8.48 -0.61
N TYR A 151 19.75 8.23 -0.93
CA TYR A 151 20.68 7.45 -0.12
C TYR A 151 21.65 8.35 0.66
N LYS A 152 21.55 8.33 2.00
CA LYS A 152 22.53 9.00 2.89
C LYS A 152 23.60 8.00 3.36
N GLY A 153 24.42 7.51 2.44
CA GLY A 153 25.61 6.69 2.71
C GLY A 153 26.75 7.01 1.74
N SER A 154 27.82 6.20 1.73
CA SER A 154 28.94 6.44 0.81
C SER A 154 28.46 6.27 -0.65
N PRO A 155 28.64 7.29 -1.51
CA PRO A 155 28.19 7.26 -2.91
C PRO A 155 28.88 6.19 -3.78
N ASP A 156 29.96 5.57 -3.29
CA ASP A 156 30.76 4.59 -4.03
C ASP A 156 30.14 3.18 -4.11
N ILE A 157 28.93 2.96 -3.58
CA ILE A 157 28.26 1.64 -3.54
C ILE A 157 26.88 1.72 -4.19
N TRP A 158 26.81 2.14 -5.47
CA TRP A 158 25.62 1.92 -6.29
C TRP A 158 25.75 0.56 -7.00
N ILE A 159 24.93 -0.41 -6.58
CA ILE A 159 24.85 -1.74 -7.21
C ILE A 159 23.64 -1.83 -8.15
N PRO A 160 23.67 -2.70 -9.18
CA PRO A 160 22.58 -2.85 -10.15
C PRO A 160 21.20 -3.11 -9.53
N ALA A 161 21.15 -3.69 -8.32
CA ALA A 161 19.90 -3.94 -7.62
C ALA A 161 19.11 -2.67 -7.24
N PHE A 162 19.76 -1.49 -7.24
CA PHE A 162 19.08 -0.20 -7.05
C PHE A 162 18.33 0.25 -8.31
N ASP A 163 18.75 -0.18 -9.49
CA ASP A 163 18.11 0.18 -10.75
C ASP A 163 16.80 -0.60 -10.97
N GLU A 164 16.65 -1.77 -10.33
CA GLU A 164 15.49 -2.67 -10.51
C GLU A 164 14.14 -1.99 -10.21
N PHE A 165 14.08 -1.06 -9.25
CA PHE A 165 12.83 -0.35 -8.99
C PHE A 165 12.48 0.60 -10.13
N LYS A 166 13.45 1.37 -10.62
CA LYS A 166 13.26 2.27 -11.75
C LYS A 166 12.86 1.50 -13.01
N GLU A 167 13.56 0.40 -13.31
CA GLU A 167 13.22 -0.49 -14.42
C GLU A 167 11.80 -1.07 -14.30
N CYS A 168 11.38 -1.42 -13.08
CA CYS A 168 10.01 -1.87 -12.81
C CYS A 168 8.98 -0.77 -13.12
N LEU A 169 9.23 0.47 -12.69
CA LEU A 169 8.32 1.59 -12.98
C LEU A 169 8.21 1.85 -14.48
N GLU A 170 9.34 1.86 -15.19
CA GLU A 170 9.40 2.05 -16.64
C GLU A 170 8.62 0.94 -17.38
N GLN A 171 8.86 -0.33 -17.03
CA GLN A 171 8.14 -1.47 -17.64
C GLN A 171 6.64 -1.49 -17.30
N ALA A 172 6.28 -1.06 -16.09
CA ALA A 172 4.89 -0.99 -15.66
C ALA A 172 4.16 0.27 -16.18
N GLY A 173 4.87 1.20 -16.83
CA GLY A 173 4.30 2.49 -17.26
C GLY A 173 3.86 3.37 -16.09
N LEU A 174 4.49 3.21 -14.92
CA LEU A 174 4.18 3.94 -13.70
C LEU A 174 5.07 5.18 -13.58
N LEU A 175 4.47 6.27 -13.11
CA LEU A 175 5.16 7.52 -12.84
C LEU A 175 5.04 7.85 -11.36
N ASP A 176 6.12 8.34 -10.77
CA ASP A 176 6.11 8.84 -9.40
C ASP A 176 5.28 10.12 -9.31
N LEU A 177 4.32 10.14 -8.38
CA LEU A 177 3.49 11.31 -8.14
C LEU A 177 4.27 12.30 -7.29
N ARG A 178 4.46 13.50 -7.80
CA ARG A 178 5.09 14.60 -7.06
C ARG A 178 4.42 14.77 -5.69
N TYR A 179 5.20 14.65 -4.62
CA TYR A 179 4.71 14.79 -3.25
C TYR A 179 4.92 16.22 -2.73
N VAL A 180 4.16 16.57 -1.68
CA VAL A 180 4.36 17.77 -0.86
C VAL A 180 4.66 17.29 0.56
N GLY A 181 5.83 17.65 1.10
CA GLY A 181 6.27 17.18 2.42
C GLY A 181 7.79 17.18 2.56
N PHE A 182 8.28 16.59 3.66
CA PHE A 182 9.72 16.46 3.91
C PHE A 182 10.30 15.26 3.14
N ARG A 183 11.44 15.46 2.48
CA ARG A 183 12.16 14.43 1.72
C ARG A 183 12.75 13.31 2.60
N PHE A 184 12.99 13.60 3.87
CA PHE A 184 13.54 12.67 4.84
C PHE A 184 12.65 12.71 6.10
N THR A 185 12.50 11.56 6.76
CA THR A 185 11.78 11.39 8.03
C THR A 185 12.71 10.98 9.16
#